data_AF-A0A6J6L430-F1
#
_entry.id   AF-A0A6J6L430-F1
#
_cell.length_a   1.000
_cell.length_b   1.000
_cell.length_c   1.000
_cell.angle_alpha   90.00
_cell.angle_beta   90.00
_cell.angle_gamma   90.00
#
_symmetry.space_group_name_H-M   'P 1'
#
loop_
_entity.id
_entity.type
_entity.pdbx_description
1 polymer ?
#
loop_
_entity_poly.entity_id
_entity_poly.type
_entity_poly.pdbx_seq_one_letter_code
_entity_poly.pdbx_strand_id
1 'polypeptide(L)'
;MGMKNAPWAIDVFGANDAPPTSFEAWGQRLVGGYNTVRKGSSFLITEPSQFILIALREVGPSPLCSASNQYQGVLAGVTFIEG
;
A
#
# COMPACT_ATOMS: atom_id res chain seq x y z
N MET A 1 -11.57 -10.76 -0.18
CA MET A 1 -12.10 -9.66 0.64
C MET A 1 -12.96 -8.79 -0.25
N GLY A 2 -14.24 -8.62 0.07
CA GLY A 2 -15.15 -7.77 -0.71
C GLY A 2 -14.91 -6.29 -0.41
N MET A 3 -14.95 -5.47 -1.47
CA MET A 3 -14.73 -4.03 -1.46
C MET A 3 -15.67 -3.34 -0.46
N LYS A 4 -15.11 -2.54 0.45
CA LYS A 4 -15.86 -1.86 1.52
C LYS A 4 -15.56 -0.36 1.54
N ASN A 5 -15.82 0.34 0.43
CA ASN A 5 -15.91 1.81 0.41
C ASN A 5 -14.70 2.55 1.04
N ALA A 6 -13.50 1.97 1.01
CA ALA A 6 -12.32 2.54 1.66
C ALA A 6 -11.58 3.49 0.70
N PRO A 7 -11.31 4.76 1.04
CA PRO A 7 -10.41 5.62 0.29
C PRO A 7 -8.98 5.12 0.17
N TRP A 8 -8.56 4.14 1.00
CA TRP A 8 -7.41 3.28 0.68
C TRP A 8 -7.42 1.98 1.49
N ALA A 9 -6.76 0.96 0.93
CA ALA A 9 -6.33 -0.26 1.61
C ALA A 9 -4.89 -0.59 1.18
N ILE A 10 -4.01 -0.86 2.14
CA ILE A 10 -2.57 -1.05 1.92
C ILE A 10 -2.10 -2.29 2.67
N ASP A 11 -1.32 -3.10 1.99
CA ASP A 11 -0.56 -4.22 2.57
C ASP A 11 0.94 -3.97 2.39
N VAL A 12 1.73 -4.33 3.39
CA VAL A 12 3.19 -4.19 3.40
C VAL A 12 3.82 -5.57 3.53
N PHE A 13 4.78 -5.86 2.67
CA PHE A 13 5.55 -7.10 2.64
C PHE A 13 7.03 -6.80 2.75
N GLY A 14 7.80 -7.78 3.21
CA GLY A 14 9.25 -7.69 3.33
C GLY A 14 9.95 -8.87 2.67
N ALA A 15 11.18 -8.63 2.22
CA ALA A 15 12.08 -9.65 1.73
C ALA A 15 13.53 -9.31 2.09
N ASN A 16 14.37 -10.33 2.10
CA ASN A 16 15.81 -10.25 2.34
C ASN A 16 16.58 -10.93 1.20
N ASP A 17 17.85 -10.62 1.07
CA ASP A 17 18.80 -11.13 0.06
C ASP A 17 18.51 -10.65 -1.38
N ALA A 18 17.28 -10.78 -1.86
CA ALA A 18 16.85 -10.29 -3.17
C ALA A 18 15.36 -9.89 -3.17
N PRO A 19 14.96 -8.87 -3.94
CA PRO A 19 13.55 -8.51 -4.10
C PRO A 19 12.83 -9.55 -4.96
N PRO A 20 11.70 -10.10 -4.51
CA PRO A 20 10.91 -11.03 -5.32
C PRO A 20 10.38 -10.40 -6.61
N THR A 21 10.36 -11.18 -7.69
CA THR A 21 9.96 -10.73 -9.04
C THR A 21 8.48 -10.88 -9.35
N SER A 22 7.74 -11.62 -8.53
CA SER A 22 6.28 -11.75 -8.61
C SER A 22 5.64 -11.36 -7.27
N PHE A 23 4.39 -10.92 -7.33
CA PHE A 23 3.65 -10.50 -6.13
C PHE A 23 3.49 -11.65 -5.13
N GLU A 24 3.19 -12.85 -5.62
CA GLU A 24 2.98 -14.05 -4.80
C GLU A 24 4.26 -14.47 -4.05
N ALA A 25 5.44 -14.20 -4.62
CA ALA A 25 6.72 -14.56 -4.04
C ALA A 25 7.14 -13.66 -2.86
N TRP A 26 6.44 -12.56 -2.59
CA TRP A 26 6.60 -11.76 -1.36
C TRP A 26 6.07 -12.47 -0.12
N GLY A 27 5.30 -13.55 -0.28
CA GLY A 27 4.87 -14.40 0.83
C GLY A 27 3.86 -13.71 1.74
N GLN A 28 4.04 -13.88 3.05
CA GLN A 28 3.11 -13.38 4.04
C GLN A 28 3.24 -11.88 4.23
N ARG A 29 2.09 -11.20 4.30
CA ARG A 29 2.03 -9.79 4.67
C ARG A 29 2.59 -9.56 6.06
N LEU A 30 3.50 -8.60 6.20
CA LEU A 30 4.04 -8.14 7.49
C LEU A 30 2.98 -7.36 8.27
N VAL A 31 2.41 -6.33 7.64
CA VAL A 31 1.42 -5.43 8.24
C VAL A 31 0.51 -4.89 7.14
N GLY A 32 -0.70 -4.49 7.50
CA GLY A 32 -1.62 -3.85 6.57
C GLY A 32 -2.68 -3.05 7.28
N GLY A 33 -3.43 -2.27 6.53
CA GLY A 33 -4.51 -1.45 7.04
C GLY A 33 -5.43 -0.96 5.94
N TYR A 34 -6.51 -0.33 6.37
CA TYR A 34 -7.44 0.35 5.48
C TYR A 34 -8.04 1.54 6.22
N ASN A 35 -8.55 2.52 5.46
CA ASN A 35 -9.26 3.64 6.05
C ASN A 35 -10.48 4.03 5.21
N THR A 36 -11.54 4.37 5.95
CA THR A 36 -12.77 5.10 5.64
C THR A 36 -12.64 6.47 4.98
N VAL A 37 -11.55 7.14 5.33
CA VAL A 37 -11.31 8.57 5.08
C VAL A 37 -9.93 8.76 4.45
N ARG A 38 -9.80 9.72 3.53
CA ARG A 38 -8.50 10.10 2.94
C ARG A 38 -7.59 10.70 4.02
N LYS A 39 -6.73 9.86 4.59
CA LYS A 39 -5.76 10.24 5.62
C LYS A 39 -4.51 9.39 5.47
N GLY A 40 -3.34 9.96 5.74
CA GLY A 40 -2.09 9.20 5.85
C GLY A 40 -2.14 8.18 7.00
N SER A 41 -1.26 7.17 6.92
CA SER A 41 -1.09 6.16 7.97
C SER A 41 0.38 5.81 8.12
N SER A 42 0.74 5.35 9.32
CA SER A 42 2.06 4.80 9.62
C SER A 42 1.92 3.30 9.86
N PHE A 43 2.85 2.53 9.32
CA PHE A 43 2.91 1.08 9.48
C PHE A 43 4.23 0.72 10.14
N LEU A 44 4.15 0.10 11.32
CA LEU A 44 5.35 -0.36 12.02
C LEU A 44 5.81 -1.68 11.41
N ILE A 45 7.07 -1.72 10.96
CA ILE A 45 7.72 -2.93 10.45
C ILE A 45 8.61 -3.47 11.58
N THR A 46 8.20 -4.57 12.19
CA THR A 46 8.93 -5.20 13.31
C THR A 46 9.89 -6.29 12.87
N GLU A 47 9.75 -6.77 11.63
CA GLU A 47 10.61 -7.81 11.06
C GLU A 47 11.71 -7.18 10.20
N PRO A 48 13.00 -7.50 10.44
CA PRO A 48 14.10 -7.01 9.63
C PRO A 48 13.89 -7.35 8.15
N SER A 49 13.84 -6.32 7.30
CA SER A 49 13.56 -6.43 5.88
C SER A 49 14.47 -5.49 5.08
N GLN A 50 15.28 -6.03 4.17
CA GLN A 50 16.13 -5.25 3.26
C GLN A 50 15.32 -4.62 2.12
N PHE A 51 14.25 -5.30 1.69
CA PHE A 51 13.35 -4.85 0.64
C PHE A 51 11.93 -4.80 1.17
N ILE A 52 11.20 -3.76 0.82
CA ILE A 52 9.80 -3.56 1.21
C ILE A 52 8.94 -3.40 -0.04
N LEU A 53 7.81 -4.08 -0.08
CA LEU A 53 6.73 -3.84 -1.04
C LEU A 53 5.56 -3.19 -0.33
N ILE A 54 5.16 -2.01 -0.80
CA ILE A 54 3.93 -1.33 -0.38
C ILE A 54 2.88 -1.59 -1.47
N ALA A 55 1.96 -2.51 -1.19
CA ALA A 55 0.90 -2.88 -2.11
C ALA A 55 -0.36 -2.06 -1.83
N LEU A 56 -0.69 -1.13 -2.74
CA LEU A 56 -1.96 -0.41 -2.71
C LEU A 56 -3.07 -1.34 -3.23
N ARG A 57 -3.87 -1.90 -2.31
CA ARG A 57 -4.97 -2.84 -2.64
C ARG A 57 -6.22 -2.10 -3.10
N GLU A 58 -6.49 -0.94 -2.51
CA GLU A 58 -7.54 -0.02 -2.92
C GLU A 58 -7.00 1.42 -2.82
N VAL A 59 -7.37 2.27 -3.77
CA VAL A 59 -7.08 3.71 -3.74
C VAL A 59 -8.32 4.45 -4.21
N GLY A 60 -8.79 5.40 -3.41
CA GLY A 60 -9.95 6.22 -3.72
C GLY A 60 -9.72 7.13 -4.92
N PRO A 61 -10.80 7.56 -5.60
CA PRO A 61 -10.73 8.32 -6.85
C PRO A 61 -10.10 9.69 -6.66
N SER A 62 -9.16 10.03 -7.53
CA SER A 62 -8.47 11.32 -7.57
C SER A 62 -9.42 12.47 -7.89
N PRO A 63 -9.22 13.68 -7.35
CA PRO A 63 -9.86 14.89 -7.85
C PRO A 63 -9.55 15.19 -9.33
N LEU A 64 -8.50 14.58 -9.89
CA LEU A 64 -8.11 14.71 -11.29
C LEU A 64 -8.77 13.67 -12.22
N CYS A 65 -9.63 12.80 -11.67
CA CYS A 65 -10.41 11.88 -12.49
C CYS A 65 -11.25 12.66 -13.52
N SER A 66 -11.28 12.15 -14.74
CA SER A 66 -12.02 12.74 -15.86
C SER A 66 -12.78 11.66 -16.62
N ALA A 67 -13.64 12.07 -17.56
CA ALA A 67 -14.34 11.11 -18.42
C ALA A 67 -13.37 10.19 -19.21
N SER A 68 -12.17 10.67 -19.54
CA SER A 68 -11.14 9.91 -20.26
C SER A 68 -10.16 9.18 -19.34
N ASN A 69 -10.11 9.50 -18.04
CA ASN A 69 -9.31 8.80 -17.05
C ASN A 69 -10.09 8.65 -15.74
N GLN A 70 -10.93 7.62 -15.69
CA GLN A 70 -11.91 7.41 -14.63
C GLN A 70 -11.32 6.68 -13.41
N TYR A 71 -10.16 6.04 -13.57
CA TYR A 71 -9.56 5.12 -12.60
C TYR A 71 -8.20 5.63 -12.11
N GLN A 72 -8.19 6.84 -11.56
CA GLN A 72 -6.97 7.45 -11.02
C GLN A 72 -7.04 7.51 -9.50
N GLY A 73 -5.95 7.10 -8.84
CA GLY A 73 -5.70 7.37 -7.43
C GLY A 73 -4.52 8.33 -7.25
N VAL A 74 -4.35 8.90 -6.06
CA VAL A 74 -3.19 9.74 -5.72
C VAL A 74 -2.54 9.23 -4.44
N LEU A 75 -1.24 8.95 -4.52
CA LEU A 75 -0.38 8.74 -3.36
C LEU A 75 0.36 10.05 -3.08
N ALA A 76 0.04 10.70 -1.97
CA ALA A 76 0.60 12.02 -1.65
C ALA A 76 2.10 11.96 -1.31
N GLY A 77 2.58 10.84 -0.77
CA GLY A 77 3.98 10.63 -0.45
C GLY A 77 4.19 9.33 0.32
N VAL A 78 5.45 8.90 0.38
CA VAL A 78 5.93 7.80 1.21
C VAL A 78 7.13 8.32 1.98
N THR A 79 7.20 8.00 3.27
CA THR A 79 8.32 8.40 4.12
C THR A 79 8.73 7.20 4.98
N PHE A 80 10.03 6.96 5.05
CA PHE A 80 10.63 5.98 5.95
C PHE A 80 11.24 6.76 7.12
N ILE A 81 10.94 6.33 8.33
CA ILE A 81 11.42 6.96 9.56
C ILE A 81 12.13 5.87 10.33
N GLU A 82 13.37 6.14 10.77
CA GLU A 82 14.08 5.29 11.70
C GLU A 82 13.44 5.40 13.09
N GLY A 83 13.22 4.26 13.75
CA GLY A 83 12.62 4.17 15.08
C GLY A 83 13.62 4.39 16.20
#